data_AF-A0A8J8D3U1-F1
#
_entry.id   AF-A0A8J8D3U1-F1
#
_cell.length_a   1.000
_cell.length_b   1.000
_cell.length_c   1.000
_cell.angle_alpha   90.00
_cell.angle_beta   90.00
_cell.angle_gamma   90.00
#
_symmetry.space_group_name_H-M   'P 1'
#
loop_
_entity.id
_entity.type
_entity.pdbx_description
1 polymer ?
#
loop_
_entity_poly.entity_id
_entity_poly.type
_entity_poly.pdbx_seq_one_letter_code
_entity_poly.pdbx_strand_id
1 'polypeptide(L)'
;MKKAVPVLLVLLIIPVVHFMVSSPSGGDNGGTDGTPDVPDVVLKLDKTSYAPDETMVLTVVNNANSEATTGYAFQLYRLENGNWKEVNLDMAFIEIGIIIEQGKNWEQKIDLSKLNLEPGHYKIVKSVFVGNVTVKPEAEFDITGWGWQS
;
A
#
# COMPACT_ATOMS: atom_id res chain seq x y z
N MET A 1 -34.25 -1.93 55.28
CA MET A 1 -33.45 -2.62 54.24
C MET A 1 -33.05 -1.63 53.16
N LYS A 2 -31.83 -1.09 53.23
CA LYS A 2 -31.10 -0.41 52.14
C LYS A 2 -29.62 -0.60 52.45
N LYS A 3 -28.89 -1.35 51.62
CA LYS A 3 -27.42 -1.41 51.68
C LYS A 3 -26.93 -0.98 50.31
N ALA A 4 -26.34 0.21 50.25
CA ALA A 4 -25.62 0.69 49.08
C ALA A 4 -24.25 0.01 49.05
N VAL A 5 -23.87 -0.55 47.90
CA VAL A 5 -22.55 -1.09 47.63
C VAL A 5 -21.82 -0.06 46.76
N PRO A 6 -20.61 0.41 47.13
CA PRO A 6 -19.87 1.33 46.29
C PRO A 6 -19.26 0.55 45.11
N VAL A 7 -19.63 0.93 43.88
CA VAL A 7 -18.98 0.44 42.67
C VAL A 7 -17.68 1.21 42.49
N LEU A 8 -16.57 0.50 42.60
CA LEU A 8 -15.22 0.98 42.35
C LEU A 8 -15.08 1.31 40.85
N LEU A 9 -14.98 2.60 40.53
CA LEU A 9 -14.75 3.11 39.19
C LEU A 9 -13.23 3.07 38.91
N VAL A 10 -12.75 1.98 38.29
CA VAL A 10 -11.35 1.89 37.84
C VAL A 10 -11.22 2.63 36.52
N LEU A 11 -10.80 3.89 36.60
CA LEU A 11 -10.20 4.64 35.49
C LEU A 11 -8.92 3.90 35.07
N LEU A 12 -8.92 3.30 33.87
CA LEU A 12 -7.69 2.77 33.28
C LEU A 12 -7.03 3.90 32.49
N ILE A 13 -6.09 4.54 33.18
CA ILE A 13 -5.30 5.68 32.72
C ILE A 13 -4.22 5.17 31.76
N ILE A 14 -4.09 5.88 30.64
CA ILE A 14 -3.16 5.73 29.52
C ILE A 14 -1.69 5.62 30.00
N PRO A 15 -0.85 4.71 29.46
CA PRO A 15 0.57 4.96 29.37
C PRO A 15 0.83 5.84 28.14
N VAL A 16 0.94 7.14 28.40
CA VAL A 16 1.39 8.16 27.47
C VAL A 16 2.82 7.84 27.02
N VAL A 17 2.98 7.75 25.70
CA VAL A 17 4.25 7.67 24.97
C VAL A 17 5.24 8.70 25.51
N HIS A 18 6.35 8.23 26.07
CA HIS A 18 7.56 9.02 26.27
C HIS A 18 8.77 8.16 25.96
N PHE A 19 9.25 8.25 24.72
CA PHE A 19 10.67 8.07 24.45
C PHE A 19 11.19 9.42 23.96
N MET A 20 11.87 10.11 24.87
CA MET A 20 12.69 11.29 24.62
C MET A 20 14.15 10.85 24.45
N VAL A 21 14.96 11.80 23.98
CA VAL A 21 16.44 11.86 23.94
C VAL A 21 17.00 11.43 22.58
N SER A 22 17.67 12.27 21.79
CA SER A 22 18.12 13.66 21.94
C SER A 22 18.72 14.10 20.59
N SER A 23 18.54 15.35 20.19
CA SER A 23 19.35 15.94 19.10
C SER A 23 20.70 16.38 19.65
N PRO A 24 21.83 15.96 19.07
CA PRO A 24 23.08 16.70 19.12
C PRO A 24 23.25 17.43 17.78
N SER A 25 23.18 18.77 17.85
CA SER A 25 23.83 19.64 16.87
C SER A 25 25.35 19.51 17.03
N GLY A 26 26.02 18.92 16.05
CA GLY A 26 27.47 18.82 15.95
C GLY A 26 27.83 18.07 14.68
N GLY A 27 28.47 18.76 13.72
CA GLY A 27 28.74 18.23 12.39
C GLY A 27 29.74 17.06 12.39
N ASP A 28 29.60 16.17 11.40
CA ASP A 28 30.68 15.83 10.48
C ASP A 28 30.20 14.84 9.40
N ASN A 29 30.77 15.05 8.21
CA ASN A 29 31.26 14.10 7.22
C ASN A 29 30.39 12.90 6.81
N GLY A 30 30.10 12.86 5.51
CA GLY A 30 29.43 11.78 4.80
C GLY A 30 29.82 10.39 5.30
N GLY A 31 28.86 9.75 5.96
CA GLY A 31 28.85 8.34 6.28
C GLY A 31 27.52 7.79 5.80
N THR A 32 27.56 6.99 4.73
CA THR A 32 26.43 6.17 4.31
C THR A 32 26.14 5.19 5.44
N ASP A 33 25.06 5.42 6.18
CA ASP A 33 24.52 4.45 7.12
C ASP A 33 24.35 3.13 6.37
N GLY A 34 24.98 2.06 6.86
CA GLY A 34 25.14 0.77 6.16
C GLY A 34 23.84 -0.01 5.97
N THR A 35 22.69 0.66 6.05
CA THR A 35 21.40 0.14 5.61
C THR A 35 21.45 0.07 4.08
N PRO A 36 21.28 -1.12 3.46
CA PRO A 36 21.18 -1.19 2.01
C PRO A 36 20.03 -0.28 1.57
N ASP A 37 20.35 0.69 0.73
CA ASP A 37 19.39 1.63 0.16
C ASP A 37 18.31 0.82 -0.57
N VAL A 38 17.09 0.80 -0.02
CA VAL A 38 15.97 0.11 -0.65
C VAL A 38 15.57 0.97 -1.85
N PRO A 39 15.60 0.44 -3.08
CA PRO A 39 15.31 1.24 -4.26
C PRO A 39 13.95 1.94 -4.16
N ASP A 40 13.94 3.25 -4.37
CA ASP A 40 12.70 4.05 -4.31
C ASP A 40 11.85 3.78 -5.55
N VAL A 41 10.79 3.00 -5.37
CA VAL A 41 9.76 2.74 -6.37
C VAL A 41 8.40 2.97 -5.73
N VAL A 42 7.57 3.79 -6.38
CA VAL A 42 6.25 4.18 -5.86
C VAL A 42 5.15 3.64 -6.75
N LEU A 43 4.06 3.17 -6.13
CA LEU A 43 2.82 2.83 -6.82
C LEU A 43 1.80 3.95 -6.62
N LYS A 44 1.19 4.40 -7.71
CA LYS A 44 0.12 5.41 -7.69
C LYS A 44 -1.11 4.91 -8.41
N LEU A 45 -2.27 5.34 -7.94
CA LEU A 45 -3.55 5.13 -8.59
C LEU A 45 -4.10 6.50 -9.01
N ASP A 46 -4.88 6.54 -10.09
CA ASP A 46 -5.52 7.78 -10.56
C ASP A 46 -6.63 8.27 -9.61
N LYS A 47 -7.25 7.34 -8.87
CA LYS A 47 -8.24 7.61 -7.84
C LYS A 47 -8.02 6.72 -6.61
N THR A 48 -8.65 7.10 -5.50
CA THR A 48 -8.71 6.30 -4.27
C THR A 48 -10.03 5.56 -4.11
N SER A 49 -10.99 5.78 -5.00
CA SER A 49 -12.33 5.17 -4.95
C SER A 49 -12.87 4.93 -6.35
N TYR A 50 -13.45 3.76 -6.58
CA TYR A 50 -13.93 3.32 -7.89
C TYR A 50 -15.27 2.61 -7.78
N ALA A 51 -16.14 2.75 -8.79
CA ALA A 51 -17.21 1.79 -9.01
C ALA A 51 -16.64 0.45 -9.54
N PRO A 52 -17.34 -0.69 -9.35
CA PRO A 52 -16.84 -2.01 -9.72
C PRO A 52 -16.60 -2.20 -11.23
N ASP A 53 -17.20 -1.37 -12.07
CA ASP A 53 -17.11 -1.40 -13.53
C ASP A 53 -16.16 -0.35 -14.12
N GLU A 54 -15.47 0.42 -13.27
CA GLU A 54 -14.49 1.41 -13.73
C GLU A 54 -13.19 0.78 -14.24
N THR A 55 -12.45 1.56 -15.01
CA THR A 55 -11.04 1.27 -15.34
C THR A 55 -10.14 2.07 -14.41
N MET A 56 -9.31 1.37 -13.65
CA MET A 56 -8.24 1.94 -12.83
C MET A 56 -6.98 2.17 -13.68
N VAL A 57 -6.27 3.26 -13.43
CA VAL A 57 -4.92 3.51 -13.95
C VAL A 57 -3.92 3.38 -12.81
N LEU A 58 -3.11 2.33 -12.89
CA LEU A 58 -2.01 2.08 -11.96
C LEU A 58 -0.70 2.57 -12.59
N THR A 59 0.02 3.43 -11.89
CA THR A 59 1.31 3.99 -12.34
C THR A 59 2.43 3.50 -11.43
N VAL A 60 3.42 2.82 -12.01
CA VAL A 60 4.69 2.50 -11.33
C VAL A 60 5.69 3.61 -11.63
N VAL A 61 6.20 4.29 -10.61
CA VAL A 61 7.20 5.37 -10.73
C VAL A 61 8.55 4.87 -10.23
N ASN A 62 9.55 4.87 -11.10
CA ASN A 62 10.91 4.49 -10.75
C ASN A 62 11.73 5.72 -10.34
N ASN A 63 11.87 5.96 -9.03
CA ASN A 63 12.73 7.01 -8.49
C ASN A 63 14.13 6.50 -8.15
N ALA A 64 14.38 5.19 -8.29
CA ALA A 64 15.68 4.60 -8.02
C ALA A 64 16.73 5.11 -9.02
N ASN A 65 18.01 4.96 -8.65
CA ASN A 65 19.15 5.35 -9.48
C ASN A 65 19.51 4.34 -10.58
N SER A 66 18.63 3.38 -10.87
CA SER A 66 18.81 2.31 -11.85
C SER A 66 17.48 1.91 -12.48
N GLU A 67 17.51 1.11 -13.53
CA GLU A 67 16.31 0.61 -14.19
C GLU A 67 15.51 -0.33 -13.27
N ALA A 68 14.19 -0.20 -13.36
CA ALA A 68 13.24 -1.09 -12.69
C ALA A 68 12.56 -1.99 -13.73
N THR A 69 12.37 -3.27 -13.40
CA THR A 69 11.62 -4.22 -14.23
C THR A 69 10.37 -4.69 -13.51
N THR A 70 9.23 -4.70 -14.19
CA THR A 70 7.97 -5.26 -13.68
C THR A 70 7.24 -6.03 -14.78
N GLY A 71 6.01 -6.47 -14.53
CA GLY A 71 5.15 -7.10 -15.54
C GLY A 71 3.69 -6.70 -15.33
N TYR A 72 2.74 -7.39 -15.97
CA TYR A 72 1.31 -7.10 -15.81
C TYR A 72 0.69 -7.69 -14.54
N ALA A 73 1.32 -8.71 -13.95
CA ALA A 73 0.85 -9.36 -12.73
C ALA A 73 0.79 -8.38 -11.54
N PHE A 74 -0.22 -8.55 -10.70
CA PHE A 74 -0.39 -7.85 -9.43
C PHE A 74 -1.07 -8.77 -8.42
N GLN A 75 -0.85 -8.50 -7.14
CA GLN A 75 -1.59 -9.12 -6.05
C GLN A 75 -2.63 -8.14 -5.55
N LEU A 76 -3.80 -8.65 -5.16
CA LEU A 76 -4.88 -7.86 -4.61
C LEU A 76 -5.22 -8.38 -3.22
N TYR A 77 -5.45 -7.47 -2.28
CA TYR A 77 -5.87 -7.80 -0.92
C TYR A 77 -7.11 -6.99 -0.55
N ARG A 78 -8.01 -7.59 0.23
CA ARG A 78 -9.16 -6.94 0.86
C ARG A 78 -8.93 -6.83 2.36
N LEU A 79 -9.29 -5.71 2.96
CA LEU A 79 -9.27 -5.53 4.40
C LEU A 79 -10.51 -6.19 5.01
N GLU A 80 -10.30 -7.24 5.80
CA GLU A 80 -11.36 -7.97 6.50
C GLU A 80 -11.03 -8.09 7.99
N ASN A 81 -11.92 -7.58 8.84
CA ASN A 81 -11.76 -7.63 10.30
C ASN A 81 -10.38 -7.12 10.76
N GLY A 82 -9.90 -6.02 10.16
CA GLY A 82 -8.60 -5.41 10.47
C GLY A 82 -7.39 -6.15 9.91
N ASN A 83 -7.58 -7.18 9.07
CA ASN A 83 -6.50 -7.95 8.47
C ASN A 83 -6.59 -7.95 6.95
N TRP A 84 -5.44 -7.83 6.27
CA TRP A 84 -5.36 -7.96 4.82
C TRP A 84 -5.45 -9.43 4.41
N LYS A 85 -6.46 -9.77 3.62
CA LYS A 85 -6.60 -11.11 3.02
C LYS A 85 -6.42 -11.03 1.51
N GLU A 86 -5.61 -11.94 0.98
CA GLU A 86 -5.38 -12.02 -0.46
C GLU A 86 -6.67 -12.40 -1.18
N VAL A 87 -7.00 -11.65 -2.22
CA VAL A 87 -8.10 -11.94 -3.13
C VAL A 87 -7.54 -12.83 -4.23
N ASN A 88 -8.04 -14.07 -4.30
CA ASN A 88 -7.66 -14.97 -5.38
C ASN A 88 -8.35 -14.52 -6.66
N LEU A 89 -7.58 -13.91 -7.55
CA LEU A 89 -8.03 -13.55 -8.88
C LEU A 89 -7.83 -14.78 -9.77
N ASP A 90 -8.92 -15.43 -10.18
CA ASP A 90 -8.90 -16.54 -11.15
C ASP A 90 -8.61 -16.00 -12.56
N MET A 91 -7.41 -15.45 -12.75
CA MET A 91 -6.97 -14.78 -13.96
C MET A 91 -5.53 -15.14 -14.30
N ALA A 92 -5.27 -15.30 -15.60
CA ALA A 92 -3.91 -15.43 -16.12
C ALA A 92 -3.36 -14.06 -16.52
N PHE A 93 -2.10 -13.81 -16.19
CA PHE A 93 -1.37 -12.63 -16.65
C PHE A 93 -0.48 -13.00 -17.83
N ILE A 94 -0.33 -12.07 -18.77
CA ILE A 94 0.73 -12.16 -19.77
C ILE A 94 2.09 -11.95 -19.09
N GLU A 95 3.02 -12.88 -19.30
CA GLU A 95 4.38 -12.78 -18.79
C GLU A 95 5.23 -11.94 -19.75
N ILE A 96 5.13 -10.61 -19.62
CA ILE A 96 5.95 -9.64 -20.35
C ILE A 96 6.73 -8.82 -19.34
N GLY A 97 8.05 -8.73 -19.55
CA GLY A 97 8.93 -7.82 -18.80
C GLY A 97 8.80 -6.39 -19.33
N ILE A 98 8.50 -5.47 -18.42
CA ILE A 98 8.43 -4.03 -18.67
C ILE A 98 9.60 -3.36 -17.98
N ILE A 99 10.47 -2.71 -18.76
CA ILE A 99 11.62 -1.94 -18.26
C ILE A 99 11.19 -0.49 -18.10
N ILE A 100 11.46 0.09 -16.94
CA ILE A 100 11.19 1.48 -16.58
C ILE A 100 12.53 2.14 -16.27
N GLU A 101 12.98 3.04 -17.15
CA GLU A 101 14.21 3.81 -16.95
C GLU A 101 14.15 4.65 -15.66
N GLN A 102 15.33 5.03 -15.15
CA GLN A 102 15.46 5.94 -14.01
C GLN A 102 14.64 7.22 -14.22
N GLY A 103 13.85 7.59 -13.22
CA GLY A 103 13.01 8.79 -13.22
C GLY A 103 11.80 8.72 -14.15
N LYS A 104 11.54 7.57 -14.80
CA LYS A 104 10.37 7.34 -15.65
C LYS A 104 9.27 6.61 -14.90
N ASN A 105 8.13 6.51 -15.56
CA ASN A 105 6.98 5.78 -15.06
C ASN A 105 6.38 4.91 -16.17
N TRP A 106 5.61 3.92 -15.75
CA TRP A 106 4.81 3.07 -16.61
C TRP A 106 3.39 2.94 -16.07
N GLU A 107 2.42 2.96 -16.96
CA GLU A 107 1.00 2.85 -16.63
C GLU A 107 0.41 1.51 -17.07
N GLN A 108 -0.41 0.93 -16.21
CA GLN A 108 -1.25 -0.23 -16.46
C GLN A 108 -2.72 0.16 -16.27
N LYS A 109 -3.53 -0.06 -17.30
CA LYS A 109 -4.98 0.05 -17.19
C LYS A 109 -5.56 -1.28 -16.73
N ILE A 110 -6.35 -1.26 -15.66
CA ILE A 110 -6.98 -2.44 -15.06
C ILE A 110 -8.50 -2.24 -15.15
N ASP A 111 -9.15 -3.11 -15.91
CA ASP A 111 -10.60 -3.17 -16.03
C ASP A 111 -11.18 -3.89 -14.81
N LEU A 112 -11.74 -3.14 -13.84
CA LEU A 112 -12.21 -3.69 -12.57
C LEU A 112 -13.43 -4.59 -12.75
N SER A 113 -14.18 -4.43 -13.85
CA SER A 113 -15.34 -5.28 -14.16
C SER A 113 -14.95 -6.76 -14.33
N LYS A 114 -13.68 -7.03 -14.65
CA LYS A 114 -13.14 -8.39 -14.80
C LYS A 114 -12.72 -9.02 -13.49
N LEU A 115 -12.67 -8.26 -12.40
CA LEU A 115 -12.20 -8.72 -11.11
C LEU A 115 -13.34 -9.11 -10.16
N ASN A 116 -14.60 -8.80 -10.50
CA ASN A 116 -15.80 -9.11 -9.71
C ASN A 116 -15.68 -8.71 -8.22
N LEU A 117 -15.16 -7.51 -7.96
CA LEU A 117 -14.93 -7.03 -6.60
C LEU A 117 -16.23 -6.59 -5.93
N GLU A 118 -16.42 -7.02 -4.68
CA GLU A 118 -17.47 -6.48 -3.82
C GLU A 118 -17.06 -5.13 -3.23
N PRO A 119 -18.01 -4.30 -2.78
CA PRO A 119 -17.70 -3.08 -2.05
C PRO A 119 -16.80 -3.34 -0.83
N GLY A 120 -15.83 -2.47 -0.62
CA GLY A 120 -14.88 -2.60 0.48
C GLY A 120 -13.56 -1.89 0.22
N HIS A 121 -12.65 -2.06 1.18
CA HIS A 121 -11.32 -1.46 1.16
C HIS A 121 -10.28 -2.47 0.71
N TYR A 122 -9.47 -2.09 -0.26
CA TYR A 122 -8.52 -2.97 -0.95
C TYR A 122 -7.13 -2.35 -1.01
N LYS A 123 -6.12 -3.19 -1.23
CA LYS A 123 -4.81 -2.75 -1.69
C LYS A 123 -4.29 -3.61 -2.83
N ILE A 124 -3.61 -2.95 -3.76
CA ILE A 124 -2.91 -3.59 -4.86
C ILE A 124 -1.41 -3.53 -4.62
N VAL A 125 -0.73 -4.66 -4.88
CA VAL A 125 0.73 -4.81 -4.70
C VAL A 125 1.35 -5.24 -6.01
N LYS A 126 2.44 -4.58 -6.41
CA LYS A 126 3.25 -4.94 -7.58
C LYS A 126 4.58 -5.53 -7.13
N SER A 127 5.09 -6.51 -7.87
CA SER A 127 6.50 -6.90 -7.78
C SER A 127 7.30 -6.08 -8.76
N VAL A 128 8.32 -5.37 -8.26
CA VAL A 128 9.24 -4.57 -9.08
C VAL A 128 10.67 -4.97 -8.74
N PHE A 129 11.46 -5.29 -9.76
CA PHE A 129 12.85 -5.71 -9.63
C PHE A 129 13.76 -4.55 -9.97
N VAL A 130 14.65 -4.17 -9.06
CA VAL A 130 15.68 -3.15 -9.29
C VAL A 130 17.03 -3.80 -8.96
N GLY A 131 17.82 -4.09 -9.99
CA GLY A 131 19.00 -4.95 -9.86
C GLY A 131 18.63 -6.32 -9.25
N ASN A 132 19.22 -6.67 -8.11
CA ASN A 132 18.96 -7.93 -7.40
C ASN A 132 17.93 -7.79 -6.27
N VAL A 133 17.30 -6.63 -6.13
CA VAL A 133 16.34 -6.34 -5.06
C VAL A 133 14.92 -6.40 -5.63
N THR A 134 14.02 -7.06 -4.91
CA THR A 134 12.58 -7.00 -5.19
C THR A 134 11.92 -6.01 -4.25
N VAL A 135 11.30 -4.98 -4.81
CA VAL A 135 10.47 -4.00 -4.11
C VAL A 135 9.00 -4.36 -4.34
N LYS A 136 8.18 -4.17 -3.31
CA LYS A 136 6.74 -4.42 -3.35
C LYS A 136 5.95 -3.14 -3.05
N PRO A 137 5.95 -2.15 -3.96
CA PRO A 137 5.16 -0.95 -3.74
C PRO A 137 3.67 -1.29 -3.77
N GLU A 138 2.90 -0.60 -2.93
CA GLU A 138 1.49 -0.84 -2.73
C GLU A 138 0.67 0.46 -2.75
N ALA A 139 -0.60 0.34 -3.09
CA ALA A 139 -1.56 1.44 -3.04
C ALA A 139 -2.93 0.93 -2.61
N GLU A 140 -3.60 1.71 -1.76
CA GLU A 140 -4.92 1.38 -1.21
C GLU A 140 -6.03 2.12 -1.97
N PHE A 141 -7.20 1.50 -2.06
CA PHE A 141 -8.38 2.07 -2.70
C PHE A 141 -9.68 1.43 -2.20
N ASP A 142 -10.78 2.12 -2.41
CA ASP A 142 -12.12 1.63 -2.10
C ASP A 142 -12.88 1.22 -3.37
N ILE A 143 -13.60 0.11 -3.30
CA ILE A 143 -14.69 -0.19 -4.23
C ILE A 143 -15.99 0.27 -3.58
N THR A 144 -16.69 1.20 -4.23
CA THR A 144 -18.02 1.64 -3.78
C THR A 144 -19.10 0.72 -4.33
N GLY A 145 -20.22 0.58 -3.61
CA GLY A 145 -21.41 -0.07 -4.17
C GLY A 145 -21.88 0.62 -5.45
N TRP A 146 -22.62 -0.13 -6.29
CA TRP A 146 -23.35 0.43 -7.43
C TRP A 146 -24.18 1.61 -6.92
N GLY A 147 -23.80 2.82 -7.35
CA GLY A 147 -24.31 4.04 -6.75
C GLY A 147 -25.82 4.14 -6.88
N TRP A 148 -26.51 4.30 -5.75
CA TRP A 148 -27.57 5.30 -5.69
C TRP A 148 -26.88 6.60 -5.31
N GLN A 149 -26.61 7.44 -6.31
CA GLN A 149 -26.26 8.84 -6.05
C GLN A 149 -27.46 9.49 -5.34
N SER A 150 -27.26 9.98 -4.12
CA SER A 150 -28.20 10.86 -3.41
C SER A 150 -27.91 12.33 -3.74
#